data_AF-A0A062V357-F1
#
_entry.id   AF-A0A062V357-F1
#
_cell.length_a   1.000
_cell.length_b   1.000
_cell.length_c   1.000
_cell.angle_alpha   90.00
_cell.angle_beta   90.00
_cell.angle_gamma   90.00
#
_symmetry.space_group_name_H-M   'P 1'
#
loop_
_entity.id
_entity.type
_entity.pdbx_description
1 polymer ?
#
loop_
_entity_poly.entity_id
_entity_poly.type
_entity_poly.pdbx_seq_one_letter_code
_entity_poly.pdbx_strand_id
1 'polypeptide(L)'
;MIQPNITLEEAEKAPSEEIITGSMRITGVKVAYYFICHTKLWLFSHNITLESENENVNIGRLLHEDRYRRDKKEMTIDQTISIDFIRKGDSIVLHEIKKTKKMKEAHRWQMLYYIFYLKSKGITAAGEINYPLISKKDQVILSEKDESDMNNIIQEIKRIISGRMPSPKKARICPKCAYFEFCFGDEI
;
A
#
# COMPACT_ATOMS: atom_id res chain seq x y z
N MET A 1 34.89 18.35 -27.01
CA MET A 1 34.46 19.74 -26.78
C MET A 1 32.96 19.82 -27.04
N ILE A 2 32.22 20.12 -25.96
CA ILE A 2 30.98 20.92 -25.89
C ILE A 2 29.71 20.35 -26.57
N GLN A 3 28.77 19.96 -25.69
CA GLN A 3 27.33 19.79 -25.96
C GLN A 3 26.67 21.10 -26.39
N PRO A 4 25.52 21.02 -27.07
CA PRO A 4 24.34 21.72 -26.54
C PRO A 4 23.06 20.87 -26.71
N ASN A 5 21.93 21.05 -26.03
CA ASN A 5 21.54 21.81 -24.85
C ASN A 5 20.10 21.30 -24.59
N ILE A 6 19.88 20.46 -23.58
CA ILE A 6 18.51 20.05 -23.19
C ILE A 6 18.06 21.07 -22.14
N THR A 7 17.03 21.83 -22.48
CA THR A 7 16.46 22.91 -21.67
C THR A 7 15.90 22.37 -20.35
N LEU A 8 16.09 23.14 -19.27
CA LEU A 8 15.80 22.82 -17.87
C LEU A 8 14.30 22.57 -17.53
N GLU A 9 13.40 22.51 -18.50
CA GLU A 9 11.95 22.38 -18.29
C GLU A 9 11.41 20.95 -18.49
N GLU A 10 12.22 19.98 -18.92
CA GLU A 10 11.77 18.60 -19.17
C GLU A 10 12.13 17.60 -18.04
N ALA A 11 12.72 18.07 -16.94
CA ALA A 11 13.17 17.22 -15.82
C ALA A 11 12.08 16.92 -14.75
N GLU A 12 10.88 17.51 -14.84
CA GLU A 12 9.85 17.42 -13.78
C GLU A 12 8.82 16.29 -13.95
N LYS A 13 9.19 15.15 -14.55
CA LYS A 13 8.25 14.01 -14.76
C LYS A 13 8.66 12.67 -14.16
N ALA A 14 9.60 12.67 -13.23
CA ALA A 14 9.85 11.52 -12.37
C ALA A 14 9.58 11.92 -10.90
N PRO A 15 8.97 11.05 -10.07
CA PRO A 15 8.89 11.30 -8.64
C PRO A 15 10.31 11.45 -8.11
N SER A 16 10.66 12.61 -7.56
CA SER A 16 12.02 12.84 -7.06
C SER A 16 12.40 11.77 -6.04
N GLU A 17 13.64 11.30 -6.11
CA GLU A 17 14.15 10.17 -5.32
C GLU A 17 14.05 10.42 -3.79
N GLU A 18 13.94 11.68 -3.38
CA GLU A 18 13.66 12.15 -2.01
C GLU A 18 12.23 11.85 -1.50
N ILE A 19 11.26 11.58 -2.39
CA ILE A 19 9.87 11.27 -1.97
C ILE A 19 9.80 9.93 -1.21
N ILE A 20 10.81 9.07 -1.39
CA ILE A 20 10.76 7.64 -1.13
C ILE A 20 11.61 7.20 0.07
N THR A 21 12.61 7.98 0.51
CA THR A 21 13.56 7.55 1.54
C THR A 21 13.67 8.55 2.70
N GLY A 22 13.56 8.05 3.94
CA GLY A 22 13.61 8.84 5.18
C GLY A 22 12.61 8.37 6.25
N SER A 23 12.55 9.06 7.39
CA SER A 23 11.61 8.79 8.50
C SER A 23 10.12 8.88 8.10
N MET A 24 9.83 9.51 6.95
CA MET A 24 8.50 9.61 6.33
C MET A 24 8.28 8.64 5.15
N ARG A 25 9.01 7.52 5.09
CA ARG A 25 8.84 6.50 4.05
C ARG A 25 7.37 6.08 3.91
N ILE A 26 6.84 6.16 2.70
CA ILE A 26 5.52 5.64 2.35
C ILE A 26 5.68 4.18 1.94
N THR A 27 4.78 3.31 2.40
CA THR A 27 4.75 1.89 2.05
C THR A 27 3.38 1.53 1.51
N GLY A 28 3.24 0.36 0.88
CA GLY A 28 1.93 -0.12 0.41
C GLY A 28 0.89 -0.22 1.52
N VAL A 29 1.31 -0.52 2.75
CA VAL A 29 0.42 -0.55 3.92
C VAL A 29 -0.12 0.84 4.25
N LYS A 30 0.73 1.89 4.20
CA LYS A 30 0.28 3.28 4.42
C LYS A 30 -0.69 3.73 3.34
N VAL A 31 -0.44 3.37 2.07
CA VAL A 31 -1.40 3.63 0.99
C VAL A 31 -2.72 2.90 1.23
N ALA A 32 -2.68 1.63 1.63
CA ALA A 32 -3.91 0.91 1.98
C ALA A 32 -4.66 1.58 3.13
N TYR A 33 -3.96 2.04 4.18
CA TYR A 33 -4.59 2.70 5.33
C TYR A 33 -5.18 4.06 5.00
N TYR A 34 -4.59 4.81 4.06
CA TYR A 34 -5.20 6.03 3.54
C TYR A 34 -6.64 5.77 3.03
N PHE A 35 -6.83 4.71 2.24
CA PHE A 35 -8.16 4.33 1.74
C PHE A 35 -9.07 3.64 2.75
N ILE A 36 -8.55 3.25 3.93
CA ILE A 36 -9.32 2.54 4.96
C ILE A 36 -9.73 3.47 6.10
N CYS A 37 -8.76 4.17 6.70
CA CYS A 37 -8.96 5.06 7.85
C CYS A 37 -7.74 5.95 8.10
N HIS A 38 -7.92 7.27 8.06
CA HIS A 38 -6.84 8.24 8.27
C HIS A 38 -6.29 8.24 9.71
N THR A 39 -7.13 8.02 10.72
CA THR A 39 -6.66 7.88 12.11
C THR A 39 -5.74 6.67 12.25
N LYS A 40 -6.12 5.54 11.64
CA LYS A 40 -5.29 4.33 11.62
C LYS A 40 -3.97 4.55 10.88
N LEU A 41 -4.00 5.24 9.74
CA LEU A 41 -2.79 5.65 9.02
C LEU A 41 -1.85 6.47 9.91
N TRP A 42 -2.39 7.44 10.64
CA TRP A 42 -1.61 8.29 11.53
C TRP A 42 -0.98 7.48 12.68
N LEU A 43 -1.77 6.67 13.38
CA LEU A 43 -1.31 5.84 14.51
C LEU A 43 -0.21 4.86 14.09
N PHE A 44 -0.45 4.12 13.01
CA PHE A 44 0.54 3.19 12.45
C PHE A 44 1.83 3.91 12.06
N SER A 45 1.74 5.11 11.49
CA SER A 45 2.91 5.90 11.08
C SER A 45 3.72 6.45 12.27
N HIS A 46 3.13 6.51 13.46
CA HIS A 46 3.77 6.89 14.72
C HIS A 46 4.17 5.68 15.58
N ASN A 47 4.24 4.48 14.98
CA ASN A 47 4.58 3.22 15.64
C ASN A 47 3.62 2.81 16.77
N ILE A 48 2.39 3.36 16.78
CA ILE A 48 1.32 2.88 17.64
C ILE A 48 0.64 1.75 16.86
N THR A 49 1.10 0.51 17.05
CA THR A 49 0.62 -0.67 16.33
C THR A 49 -0.15 -1.60 17.26
N LEU A 50 -1.40 -1.92 16.93
CA LEU A 50 -2.28 -2.79 17.73
C LEU A 50 -2.67 -4.07 16.98
N GLU A 51 -2.21 -4.23 15.73
CA GLU A 51 -2.57 -5.34 14.86
C GLU A 51 -2.15 -6.71 15.38
N SER A 52 -1.02 -6.82 16.08
CA SER A 52 -0.47 -8.10 16.57
C SER A 52 -1.36 -8.77 17.62
N GLU A 53 -2.11 -7.99 18.38
CA GLU A 53 -3.01 -8.47 19.44
C GLU A 53 -4.42 -8.72 18.92
N ASN A 54 -4.73 -8.26 17.70
CA ASN A 54 -6.07 -8.38 17.15
C ASN A 54 -6.32 -9.77 16.55
N GLU A 55 -7.28 -10.50 17.13
CA GLU A 55 -7.65 -11.85 16.70
C GLU A 55 -8.04 -11.93 15.21
N ASN A 56 -8.81 -10.96 14.69
CA ASN A 56 -9.22 -10.96 13.28
C ASN A 56 -8.03 -10.82 12.33
N VAL A 57 -7.02 -10.00 12.70
CA VAL A 57 -5.78 -9.85 11.95
C VAL A 57 -4.98 -11.14 12.00
N ASN A 58 -4.83 -11.73 13.19
CA ASN A 58 -4.11 -13.00 13.38
C ASN A 58 -4.72 -14.16 12.61
N ILE A 59 -6.05 -14.32 12.62
CA ILE A 59 -6.75 -15.32 11.80
C ILE A 59 -6.48 -15.06 10.31
N GLY A 60 -6.45 -13.79 9.88
CA GLY A 60 -6.10 -13.42 8.51
C GLY A 60 -4.70 -13.88 8.12
N ARG A 61 -3.72 -13.65 9.00
CA ARG A 61 -2.32 -14.07 8.82
C ARG A 61 -2.17 -15.59 8.78
N LEU A 62 -2.77 -16.31 9.73
CA LEU A 62 -2.72 -17.78 9.78
C LEU A 62 -3.31 -18.43 8.53
N LEU A 63 -4.48 -17.94 8.07
CA LEU A 63 -5.08 -18.45 6.83
C LEU A 63 -4.21 -18.15 5.59
N HIS A 64 -3.46 -17.06 5.62
CA HIS A 64 -2.50 -16.72 4.57
C HIS A 64 -1.29 -17.67 4.61
N GLU A 65 -0.71 -17.91 5.79
CA GLU A 65 0.42 -18.82 5.97
C GLU A 65 0.08 -20.28 5.61
N ASP A 66 -1.07 -20.79 6.06
CA ASP A 66 -1.48 -22.19 5.88
C ASP A 66 -1.81 -22.51 4.41
N ARG A 67 -2.60 -21.65 3.75
CA ARG A 67 -3.07 -21.89 2.37
C ARG A 67 -1.96 -21.75 1.32
N TYR A 68 -0.91 -20.96 1.60
CA TYR A 68 0.12 -20.61 0.61
C TYR A 68 1.51 -21.16 0.92
N ARG A 69 1.65 -21.98 1.96
CA ARG A 69 2.93 -22.53 2.45
C ARG A 69 3.79 -23.26 1.40
N ARG A 70 3.22 -23.76 0.31
CA ARG A 70 3.94 -24.53 -0.73
C ARG A 70 4.45 -23.71 -1.90
N ASP A 71 3.86 -22.54 -2.17
CA ASP A 71 4.16 -21.72 -3.37
C ASP A 71 4.69 -20.31 -3.03
N LYS A 72 4.81 -19.97 -1.75
CA LYS A 72 5.08 -18.60 -1.30
C LYS A 72 6.56 -18.36 -1.03
N LYS A 73 7.10 -17.30 -1.62
CA LYS A 73 8.33 -16.64 -1.19
C LYS A 73 7.99 -15.17 -1.07
N GLU A 74 7.57 -14.74 0.13
CA GLU A 74 7.32 -13.32 0.38
C GLU A 74 8.56 -12.53 0.00
N MET A 75 8.36 -11.50 -0.82
CA MET A 75 9.45 -10.70 -1.35
C MET A 75 9.32 -9.28 -0.83
N THR A 76 10.41 -8.77 -0.27
CA THR A 76 10.52 -7.37 0.13
C THR A 76 11.47 -6.65 -0.80
N ILE A 77 11.08 -5.46 -1.26
CA ILE A 77 11.94 -4.57 -2.08
C ILE A 77 12.03 -3.23 -1.36
N ASP A 78 13.26 -2.81 -1.05
CA ASP A 78 13.61 -1.52 -0.42
C ASP A 78 12.81 -1.15 0.84
N GLN A 79 12.30 -2.16 1.57
CA GLN A 79 11.39 -1.98 2.72
C GLN A 79 10.09 -1.21 2.39
N THR A 80 9.80 -1.02 1.10
CA THR A 80 8.66 -0.24 0.60
C THR A 80 7.57 -1.16 0.06
N ILE A 81 7.99 -2.20 -0.66
CA ILE A 81 7.12 -3.25 -1.20
C ILE A 81 7.27 -4.48 -0.32
N SER A 82 6.14 -5.02 0.15
CA SER A 82 6.03 -6.42 0.54
C SER A 82 4.93 -7.06 -0.30
N ILE A 83 5.28 -8.11 -1.03
CA ILE A 83 4.41 -8.81 -1.98
C ILE A 83 4.49 -10.32 -1.75
N ASP A 84 3.39 -11.04 -1.96
CA ASP A 84 3.36 -12.48 -1.67
C ASP A 84 4.28 -13.29 -2.60
N PHE A 85 4.31 -12.95 -3.89
CA PHE A 85 5.28 -13.49 -4.85
C PHE A 85 5.32 -12.66 -6.15
N ILE A 86 6.36 -12.91 -6.94
CA ILE A 86 6.56 -12.29 -8.27
C ILE A 86 6.65 -13.39 -9.31
N ARG A 87 5.93 -13.25 -10.43
CA ARG A 87 6.13 -14.09 -11.62
C ARG A 87 6.93 -13.31 -12.66
N LYS A 88 7.92 -13.98 -13.23
CA LYS A 88 8.76 -13.45 -14.31
C LYS A 88 8.50 -14.27 -15.57
N GLY A 89 8.05 -13.62 -16.62
CA GLY A 89 7.96 -14.15 -17.98
C GLY A 89 8.38 -13.04 -18.95
N ASP A 90 7.60 -12.81 -20.00
CA ASP A 90 7.79 -11.65 -20.90
C ASP A 90 7.63 -10.30 -20.17
N SER A 91 6.95 -10.31 -19.02
CA SER A 91 6.81 -9.16 -18.11
C SER A 91 6.85 -9.60 -16.65
N ILE A 92 7.08 -8.64 -15.75
CA ILE A 92 7.03 -8.84 -14.30
C ILE A 92 5.59 -8.68 -13.82
N VAL A 93 5.07 -9.66 -13.08
CA VAL A 93 3.74 -9.59 -12.46
C VAL A 93 3.85 -9.77 -10.96
N LEU A 94 3.39 -8.76 -10.22
CA LEU A 94 3.26 -8.77 -8.76
C LEU A 94 1.97 -9.47 -8.36
N HIS A 95 2.02 -10.40 -7.41
CA HIS A 95 0.84 -11.10 -6.93
C HIS A 95 0.61 -10.86 -5.44
N GLU A 96 -0.59 -10.41 -5.09
CA GLU A 96 -1.04 -10.17 -3.72
C GLU A 96 -2.30 -11.00 -3.44
N ILE A 97 -2.36 -11.67 -2.31
CA ILE A 97 -3.50 -12.47 -1.89
C ILE A 97 -4.24 -11.77 -0.75
N LYS A 98 -5.56 -11.61 -0.92
CA LYS A 98 -6.45 -10.99 0.08
C LYS A 98 -7.58 -11.93 0.45
N LYS A 99 -7.82 -12.08 1.76
CA LYS A 99 -8.90 -12.93 2.30
C LYS A 99 -10.29 -12.54 1.79
N THR A 100 -10.57 -11.24 1.62
CA THR A 100 -11.89 -10.73 1.25
C THR A 100 -11.81 -9.55 0.30
N LYS A 101 -12.81 -9.38 -0.58
CA LYS A 101 -12.92 -8.23 -1.49
C LYS A 101 -13.51 -6.95 -0.85
N LYS A 102 -13.79 -6.95 0.47
CA LYS A 102 -14.45 -5.81 1.15
C LYS A 102 -13.66 -4.50 1.06
N MET A 103 -12.33 -4.57 0.97
CA MET A 103 -11.44 -3.41 0.85
C MET A 103 -10.83 -3.28 -0.55
N LYS A 104 -11.58 -3.64 -1.61
CA LYS A 104 -11.07 -3.72 -2.99
C LYS A 104 -10.33 -2.46 -3.46
N GLU A 105 -10.79 -1.28 -3.04
CA GLU A 105 -10.20 0.00 -3.42
C GLU A 105 -8.81 0.17 -2.79
N ALA A 106 -8.71 -0.04 -1.48
CA ALA A 106 -7.43 -0.03 -0.77
C ALA A 106 -6.45 -1.08 -1.34
N HIS A 107 -6.94 -2.26 -1.72
CA HIS A 107 -6.10 -3.28 -2.36
C HIS A 107 -5.59 -2.85 -3.74
N ARG A 108 -6.46 -2.25 -4.57
CA ARG A 108 -6.07 -1.74 -5.89
C ARG A 108 -5.01 -0.66 -5.75
N TRP A 109 -5.22 0.32 -4.87
CA TRP A 109 -4.27 1.43 -4.69
C TRP A 109 -2.96 1.00 -4.04
N GLN A 110 -2.98 0.02 -3.13
CA GLN A 110 -1.75 -0.62 -2.65
C GLN A 110 -0.96 -1.25 -3.81
N MET A 111 -1.63 -2.01 -4.69
CA MET A 111 -0.97 -2.63 -5.84
C MET A 111 -0.45 -1.60 -6.85
N LEU A 112 -1.24 -0.56 -7.14
CA LEU A 112 -0.80 0.55 -7.99
C LEU A 112 0.43 1.24 -7.44
N TYR A 113 0.52 1.43 -6.13
CA TYR A 113 1.69 2.02 -5.49
C TYR A 113 2.95 1.17 -5.73
N TYR A 114 2.84 -0.16 -5.66
CA TYR A 114 3.96 -1.05 -5.96
C TYR A 114 4.39 -0.96 -7.43
N ILE A 115 3.43 -0.94 -8.36
CA ILE A 115 3.74 -0.82 -9.79
C ILE A 115 4.37 0.54 -10.09
N PHE A 116 3.84 1.62 -9.50
CA PHE A 116 4.36 2.98 -9.59
C PHE A 116 5.80 3.08 -9.05
N TYR A 117 6.06 2.46 -7.90
CA TYR A 117 7.39 2.39 -7.31
C TYR A 117 8.39 1.66 -8.21
N LEU A 118 8.00 0.53 -8.81
CA LEU A 118 8.86 -0.19 -9.73
C LEU A 118 9.12 0.62 -11.01
N LYS A 119 8.09 1.32 -11.53
CA LYS A 119 8.23 2.20 -12.69
C LYS A 119 9.24 3.31 -12.43
N SER A 120 9.26 3.94 -11.25
CA SER A 120 10.26 4.97 -10.91
C SER A 120 11.69 4.43 -10.82
N LYS A 121 11.85 3.11 -10.69
CA LYS A 121 13.13 2.39 -10.77
C LYS A 121 13.44 1.83 -12.16
N GLY A 122 12.66 2.21 -13.19
CA GLY A 122 12.84 1.74 -14.57
C GLY A 122 12.33 0.31 -14.82
N ILE A 123 11.54 -0.25 -13.91
CA ILE A 123 11.03 -1.62 -14.00
C ILE A 123 9.54 -1.59 -14.39
N THR A 124 9.23 -2.13 -15.56
CA THR A 124 7.84 -2.32 -16.01
C THR A 124 7.21 -3.54 -15.35
N ALA A 125 6.07 -3.35 -14.68
CA ALA A 125 5.34 -4.43 -14.03
C ALA A 125 3.82 -4.27 -14.16
N ALA A 126 3.10 -5.38 -13.99
CA ALA A 126 1.66 -5.42 -13.77
C ALA A 126 1.36 -6.06 -12.40
N GLY A 127 0.11 -6.01 -11.96
CA GLY A 127 -0.34 -6.59 -10.69
C GLY A 127 -1.53 -7.53 -10.83
N GLU A 128 -1.61 -8.53 -9.96
CA GLU A 128 -2.77 -9.42 -9.79
C GLU A 128 -3.12 -9.51 -8.31
N ILE A 129 -4.38 -9.21 -7.97
CA ILE A 129 -4.92 -9.38 -6.61
C ILE A 129 -5.83 -10.60 -6.60
N ASN A 130 -5.49 -11.59 -5.78
CA ASN A 130 -6.17 -12.85 -5.67
C ASN A 130 -7.09 -12.87 -4.44
N TYR A 131 -8.37 -13.21 -4.65
CA TYR A 131 -9.41 -13.37 -3.63
C TYR A 131 -9.87 -14.83 -3.59
N PRO A 132 -9.19 -15.70 -2.82
CA PRO A 132 -9.32 -17.14 -2.94
C PRO A 132 -10.68 -17.66 -2.46
N LEU A 133 -11.27 -17.02 -1.45
CA LEU A 133 -12.56 -17.44 -0.88
C LEU A 133 -13.74 -17.25 -1.85
N ILE A 134 -13.56 -16.47 -2.91
CA ILE A 134 -14.59 -16.20 -3.92
C ILE A 134 -14.09 -16.50 -5.33
N SER A 135 -12.97 -17.23 -5.45
CA SER A 135 -12.34 -17.61 -6.72
C SER A 135 -12.20 -16.46 -7.72
N LYS A 136 -11.85 -15.27 -7.23
CA LYS A 136 -11.75 -14.06 -8.06
C LYS A 136 -10.33 -13.54 -8.13
N LYS A 137 -9.96 -13.03 -9.29
CA LYS A 137 -8.69 -12.35 -9.55
C LYS A 137 -8.96 -10.99 -10.17
N ASP A 138 -8.28 -9.96 -9.69
CA ASP A 138 -8.34 -8.61 -10.27
C ASP A 138 -6.96 -8.25 -10.82
N GLN A 139 -6.89 -7.95 -12.12
CA GLN A 139 -5.68 -7.42 -12.75
C GLN A 139 -5.57 -5.91 -12.50
N VAL A 140 -4.35 -5.44 -12.28
CA VAL A 140 -4.04 -4.03 -12.02
C VAL A 140 -2.93 -3.60 -12.98
N ILE A 141 -3.24 -2.58 -13.77
CA ILE A 141 -2.31 -1.92 -14.69
C ILE A 141 -2.31 -0.44 -14.31
N LEU A 142 -1.11 0.14 -14.28
CA LEU A 142 -0.91 1.56 -13.96
C LEU A 142 -1.20 2.39 -15.21
N SER A 143 -2.17 3.31 -15.11
CA SER A 143 -2.45 4.31 -16.14
C SER A 143 -1.83 5.67 -15.80
N GLU A 144 -1.70 6.57 -16.78
CA GLU A 144 -1.21 7.94 -16.55
C GLU A 144 -2.06 8.70 -15.52
N LYS A 145 -3.38 8.47 -15.52
CA LYS A 145 -4.26 9.05 -14.50
C LYS A 145 -3.95 8.49 -13.11
N ASP A 146 -3.76 7.17 -12.99
CA ASP A 146 -3.41 6.54 -11.71
C ASP A 146 -2.07 7.09 -11.18
N GLU A 147 -1.11 7.42 -12.06
CA GLU A 147 0.17 8.03 -11.68
C GLU A 147 -0.01 9.44 -11.10
N SER A 148 -0.80 10.28 -11.77
CA SER A 148 -1.13 11.62 -11.27
C SER A 148 -1.85 11.55 -9.92
N ASP A 149 -2.87 10.70 -9.82
CA ASP A 149 -3.60 10.47 -8.58
C ASP A 149 -2.68 9.93 -7.46
N MET A 150 -1.75 9.01 -7.78
CA MET A 150 -0.80 8.46 -6.82
C MET A 150 0.10 9.53 -6.21
N ASN A 151 0.60 10.47 -7.02
CA ASN A 151 1.39 11.59 -6.52
C ASN A 151 0.59 12.42 -5.51
N ASN A 152 -0.68 12.74 -5.82
CA ASN A 152 -1.56 13.47 -4.91
C ASN A 152 -1.81 12.69 -3.60
N ILE A 153 -2.08 11.38 -3.70
CA ILE A 153 -2.28 10.51 -2.55
C ILE A 153 -1.03 10.49 -1.65
N ILE A 154 0.17 10.41 -2.23
CA ILE A 154 1.42 10.44 -1.48
C ILE A 154 1.56 11.76 -0.71
N GLN A 155 1.24 12.90 -1.32
CA GLN A 155 1.29 14.20 -0.64
C GLN A 155 0.26 14.28 0.50
N GLU A 156 -0.96 13.79 0.28
CA GLU A 156 -1.99 13.77 1.31
C GLU A 156 -1.63 12.85 2.48
N ILE A 157 -1.02 11.69 2.21
CA ILE A 157 -0.49 10.82 3.27
C ILE A 157 0.58 11.58 4.07
N LYS A 158 1.54 12.24 3.41
CA LYS A 158 2.57 13.05 4.09
C LYS A 158 1.95 14.14 4.97
N ARG A 159 0.92 14.83 4.47
CA ARG A 159 0.19 15.85 5.22
C ARG A 159 -0.53 15.29 6.44
N ILE A 160 -1.15 14.11 6.31
CA ILE A 160 -1.81 13.43 7.44
C ILE A 160 -0.79 13.05 8.49
N ILE A 161 0.28 12.33 8.13
CA ILE A 161 1.26 11.80 9.09
C ILE A 161 2.08 12.90 9.78
N SER A 162 2.29 14.05 9.15
CA SER A 162 3.01 15.19 9.75
C SER A 162 2.09 16.11 10.57
N GLY A 163 0.79 15.98 10.41
CA GLY A 163 -0.21 16.78 11.10
C GLY A 163 -0.62 16.23 12.46
N ARG A 164 -1.62 16.87 13.06
CA ARG A 164 -2.33 16.33 14.23
C ARG A 164 -3.10 15.07 13.84
N MET A 165 -3.20 14.13 14.78
CA MET A 165 -3.99 12.92 14.58
C MET A 165 -5.41 13.26 14.13
N PRO A 166 -5.90 12.71 13.01
CA PRO A 166 -7.29 12.87 12.60
C PRO A 166 -8.24 12.28 13.64
N SER A 167 -9.29 13.02 14.00
CA SER A 167 -10.33 12.52 14.91
C SER A 167 -10.94 11.22 14.38
N PRO A 168 -11.04 10.17 15.22
CA PRO A 168 -11.66 8.91 14.82
C PRO A 168 -13.09 9.12 14.30
N LYS A 169 -13.42 8.48 13.18
CA LYS A 169 -14.78 8.47 12.62
C LYS A 169 -15.31 7.04 12.63
N LYS A 170 -16.44 6.83 13.29
CA LYS A 170 -17.05 5.49 13.40
C LYS A 170 -17.53 5.04 12.02
N ALA A 171 -17.05 3.86 11.61
CA ALA A 171 -17.35 3.25 10.33
C ALA A 171 -17.72 1.77 10.53
N ARG A 172 -18.32 1.14 9.51
CA ARG A 172 -18.73 -0.28 9.56
C ARG A 172 -17.59 -1.26 9.84
N ILE A 173 -16.34 -0.83 9.62
CA ILE A 173 -15.13 -1.63 9.82
C ILE A 173 -14.63 -1.56 11.26
N CYS A 174 -15.02 -0.51 12.01
CA CYS A 174 -14.49 -0.20 13.34
C CYS A 174 -14.69 -1.33 14.35
N PRO A 175 -15.85 -2.03 14.43
CA PRO A 175 -16.03 -3.11 15.40
C PRO A 175 -15.05 -4.28 15.27
N LYS A 176 -14.34 -4.40 14.14
CA LYS A 176 -13.32 -5.43 13.89
C LYS A 176 -11.92 -4.84 13.77
N CYS A 177 -11.77 -3.53 13.94
CA CYS A 177 -10.50 -2.83 13.81
C CYS A 177 -9.67 -3.02 15.08
N ALA A 178 -8.37 -3.29 14.91
CA ALA A 178 -7.41 -3.37 16.02
C ALA A 178 -7.34 -2.10 16.89
N TYR A 179 -7.77 -0.96 16.35
CA TYR A 179 -7.73 0.33 17.04
C TYR A 179 -9.07 0.74 17.65
N PHE A 180 -10.05 -0.16 17.70
CA PHE A 180 -11.40 0.18 18.15
C PHE A 180 -11.41 0.77 19.57
N GLU A 181 -10.81 0.05 20.51
CA GLU A 181 -10.73 0.48 21.92
C GLU A 181 -9.90 1.76 22.08
N PHE A 182 -8.79 1.88 21.36
CA PHE A 182 -8.00 3.12 21.36
C PHE A 182 -8.82 4.33 20.86
N CYS A 183 -9.67 4.14 19.87
CA CYS A 183 -10.43 5.23 19.26
C CYS A 183 -11.72 5.58 20.01
N PHE A 184 -12.35 4.63 20.71
CA PHE A 184 -13.70 4.76 21.25
C PHE A 184 -13.87 4.17 22.66
N GLY A 185 -12.79 3.83 23.36
CA GLY A 185 -12.84 3.22 24.69
C GLY A 185 -13.52 4.10 25.73
N ASP A 186 -13.43 5.42 25.59
CA ASP A 186 -14.09 6.40 26.48
C ASP A 186 -15.59 6.59 26.16
N GLU A 187 -16.11 5.97 25.09
CA GLU A 187 -17.54 5.98 24.73
C GLU A 187 -18.32 4.76 25.27
N ILE A 188 -17.65 3.85 25.98
CA ILE A 188 -18.21 2.58 26.47
C ILE A 188 -18.63 2.71 27.94
#